data_AF-A0A4R1Q0P8-F1
#
_entry.id   AF-A0A4R1Q0P8-F1
#
_cell.length_a   1.000
_cell.length_b   1.000
_cell.length_c   1.000
_cell.angle_alpha   90.00
_cell.angle_beta   90.00
_cell.angle_gamma   90.00
#
_symmetry.space_group_name_H-M   'P 1'
#
loop_
_entity.id
_entity.type
_entity.pdbx_description
1 polymer ?
#
loop_
_entity_poly.entity_id
_entity_poly.type
_entity_poly.pdbx_seq_one_letter_code
_entity_poly.pdbx_strand_id
1 'polypeptide(L)'
;MKKIIYIAMLLCCLSLGNLAFAAGEQQKAQAPADAAATNLVAGYTAAKEKLPPVPVPPASLQDAKATAAYIAAVDAYLKASQKYIDSAGNDANAIIKERNTAIESANQVVADYNAFFKIEEKK
;
A
#
# COMPACT_ATOMS: atom_id res chain seq x y z
N MET A 1 -1.19 -6.20 -41.78
CA MET A 1 -0.39 -7.12 -40.94
C MET A 1 0.89 -6.50 -40.38
N LYS A 2 1.67 -5.69 -41.12
CA LYS A 2 2.90 -5.05 -40.61
C LYS A 2 2.70 -4.15 -39.37
N LYS A 3 1.60 -3.39 -39.29
CA LYS A 3 1.31 -2.48 -38.14
C LYS A 3 1.00 -3.22 -36.83
N ILE A 4 0.40 -4.42 -36.93
CA ILE A 4 0.10 -5.25 -35.76
C ILE A 4 1.38 -5.84 -35.17
N ILE A 5 2.37 -6.16 -36.03
CA ILE A 5 3.68 -6.68 -35.61
C ILE A 5 4.47 -5.61 -34.83
N TYR A 6 4.43 -4.33 -35.26
CA TYR A 6 5.09 -3.25 -34.53
C TYR A 6 4.47 -2.98 -33.15
N ILE A 7 3.13 -3.05 -33.03
CA ILE A 7 2.43 -2.87 -31.76
C ILE A 7 2.71 -4.04 -30.81
N ALA A 8 2.74 -5.27 -31.31
CA ALA A 8 3.09 -6.46 -30.52
C ALA A 8 4.55 -6.43 -30.03
N MET A 9 5.47 -5.92 -30.83
CA MET A 9 6.88 -5.80 -30.47
C MET A 9 7.12 -4.71 -29.40
N LEU A 10 6.42 -3.57 -29.49
CA LEU A 10 6.45 -2.51 -28.46
C LEU A 10 5.88 -2.98 -27.12
N LEU A 11 4.79 -3.75 -27.13
CA LEU A 11 4.21 -4.38 -25.93
C LEU A 11 5.16 -5.41 -25.29
N CYS A 12 5.93 -6.14 -26.10
CA CYS A 12 6.90 -7.11 -25.62
C CYS A 12 8.11 -6.42 -24.96
N CYS A 13 8.61 -5.32 -25.52
CA CYS A 13 9.71 -4.54 -24.92
C CYS A 13 9.33 -3.84 -23.60
N LEU A 14 8.07 -3.40 -23.45
CA LEU A 14 7.55 -2.84 -22.20
C LEU A 14 7.44 -3.88 -21.07
N SER A 15 7.28 -5.16 -21.41
CA SER A 15 7.21 -6.25 -20.42
C SER A 15 8.58 -6.69 -19.88
N LEU A 16 9.67 -6.38 -20.58
CA LEU A 16 11.04 -6.71 -20.16
C LEU A 16 11.66 -5.68 -19.21
N GLY A 17 11.10 -4.46 -19.12
CA GLY A 17 11.57 -3.40 -18.22
C GLY A 17 11.20 -3.59 -16.74
N ASN A 18 10.31 -4.53 -16.42
CA ASN A 18 9.88 -4.80 -15.03
C ASN A 18 10.56 -6.03 -14.40
N LEU A 19 11.50 -6.67 -15.10
CA LEU A 19 12.19 -7.88 -14.60
C LEU A 19 13.44 -7.60 -13.76
N ALA A 20 13.77 -6.33 -13.48
CA ALA A 20 14.92 -5.94 -12.65
C ALA A 20 14.59 -5.66 -11.17
N PHE A 21 13.42 -6.08 -10.68
CA PHE A 21 13.04 -6.03 -9.26
C PHE A 21 12.73 -7.41 -8.65
N ALA A 22 13.22 -8.48 -9.26
CA ALA A 22 13.14 -9.84 -8.71
C ALA A 22 14.51 -10.34 -8.23
N ALA A 23 15.24 -9.52 -7.47
CA ALA A 23 16.18 -10.06 -6.49
C ALA A 23 15.33 -10.63 -5.35
N GLY A 24 14.98 -11.90 -5.46
CA GLY A 24 14.22 -12.63 -4.45
C GLY A 24 15.01 -12.68 -3.14
N GLU A 25 14.77 -11.71 -2.25
CA GLU A 25 14.65 -12.07 -0.85
C GLU A 25 13.55 -13.12 -0.79
N GLN A 26 13.92 -14.38 -0.53
CA GLN A 26 12.96 -15.38 -0.09
C GLN A 26 12.24 -14.77 1.09
N GLN A 27 11.02 -14.31 0.86
CA GLN A 27 10.10 -13.86 1.88
C GLN A 27 9.85 -15.09 2.75
N LYS A 28 10.70 -15.26 3.77
CA LYS A 28 10.52 -16.25 4.82
C LYS A 28 9.07 -16.08 5.26
N ALA A 29 8.27 -17.14 5.11
CA ALA A 29 6.84 -17.10 5.41
C ALA A 29 6.67 -16.34 6.73
N GLN A 30 6.16 -15.12 6.62
CA GLN A 30 5.97 -14.26 7.78
C GLN A 30 5.06 -15.07 8.68
N ALA A 31 5.58 -15.47 9.85
CA ALA A 31 4.73 -16.01 10.90
C ALA A 31 3.53 -15.04 11.01
N PRO A 32 2.29 -15.55 11.04
CA PRO A 32 1.13 -14.68 11.12
C PRO A 32 1.40 -13.68 12.25
N ALA A 33 1.36 -12.39 11.90
CA ALA A 33 1.60 -11.34 12.86
C ALA A 33 0.68 -11.59 14.05
N ASP A 34 1.24 -11.68 15.24
CA ASP A 34 0.46 -11.85 16.46
C ASP A 34 -0.61 -10.75 16.49
N ALA A 35 -1.88 -11.13 16.49
CA ALA A 35 -2.99 -10.19 16.45
C ALA A 35 -3.01 -9.27 17.67
N ALA A 36 -2.30 -9.63 18.75
CA ALA A 36 -2.10 -8.80 19.93
C ALA A 36 -0.93 -7.80 19.83
N ALA A 37 -0.06 -7.92 18.82
CA ALA A 37 1.17 -7.14 18.70
C ALA A 37 1.03 -5.94 17.75
N THR A 38 -0.05 -5.17 17.89
CA THR A 38 -0.22 -3.89 17.18
C THR A 38 -0.14 -2.72 18.16
N ASN A 39 0.55 -1.66 17.77
CA ASN A 39 0.55 -0.38 18.51
C ASN A 39 -0.74 0.42 18.26
N LEU A 40 -1.68 -0.09 17.44
CA LEU A 40 -2.97 0.54 17.20
C LEU A 40 -3.94 0.20 18.35
N VAL A 41 -4.47 1.24 19.01
CA VAL A 41 -5.45 1.12 20.12
C VAL A 41 -6.75 0.43 19.67
N ALA A 42 -7.11 0.59 18.40
CA ALA A 42 -8.20 -0.14 17.74
C ALA A 42 -7.72 -0.63 16.37
N GLY A 43 -8.34 -1.68 15.84
CA GLY A 43 -8.03 -2.16 14.50
C GLY A 43 -8.14 -1.06 13.44
N TYR A 44 -7.33 -1.15 12.39
CA TYR A 44 -7.41 -0.22 11.27
C TYR A 44 -8.77 -0.35 10.57
N THR A 45 -9.43 0.78 10.27
CA THR A 45 -10.81 0.73 9.76
C THR A 45 -10.85 0.06 8.39
N ALA A 46 -11.71 -0.94 8.22
CA ALA A 46 -11.80 -1.68 6.97
C ALA A 46 -12.42 -0.83 5.85
N ALA A 47 -11.99 -1.04 4.60
CA ALA A 47 -12.51 -0.32 3.44
C ALA A 47 -14.04 -0.42 3.34
N LYS A 48 -14.61 -1.61 3.58
CA LYS A 48 -16.07 -1.85 3.55
C LYS A 48 -16.88 -0.97 4.53
N GLU A 49 -16.23 -0.43 5.57
CA GLU A 49 -16.86 0.43 6.58
C GLU A 49 -16.73 1.92 6.23
N LYS A 50 -15.83 2.28 5.30
CA LYS A 50 -15.58 3.66 4.86
C LYS A 50 -16.11 3.96 3.47
N LEU A 51 -16.15 2.95 2.59
CA LEU A 51 -16.58 3.11 1.22
C LEU A 51 -18.11 3.11 1.13
N PRO A 52 -18.69 3.89 0.18
CA PRO A 52 -20.10 3.73 -0.14
C PRO A 52 -20.37 2.31 -0.68
N PRO A 53 -21.65 1.88 -0.73
CA PRO A 53 -22.00 0.61 -1.35
C PRO A 53 -21.47 0.50 -2.77
N VAL A 54 -21.08 -0.71 -3.17
CA VAL A 54 -20.64 -0.97 -4.54
C VAL A 54 -21.79 -0.64 -5.51
N PRO A 55 -21.57 0.24 -6.50
CA PRO A 55 -22.60 0.61 -7.46
C PRO A 55 -23.10 -0.60 -8.25
N VAL A 56 -24.42 -0.71 -8.40
CA VAL A 56 -25.06 -1.79 -9.17
C VAL A 56 -25.53 -1.22 -10.51
N PRO A 57 -25.18 -1.84 -11.64
CA PRO A 57 -25.63 -1.39 -12.95
C PRO A 57 -27.16 -1.37 -13.06
N PRO A 58 -27.74 -0.43 -13.82
CA PRO A 58 -29.16 -0.46 -14.11
C PRO A 58 -29.50 -1.67 -14.99
N ALA A 59 -30.76 -2.13 -14.91
CA ALA A 59 -31.22 -3.26 -15.72
C ALA A 59 -31.22 -2.96 -17.23
N SER A 60 -31.27 -1.67 -17.62
CA SER A 60 -31.25 -1.23 -19.01
C SER A 60 -30.58 0.13 -19.14
N LEU A 61 -29.82 0.32 -20.22
CA LEU A 61 -29.20 1.60 -20.59
C LEU A 61 -30.21 2.60 -21.18
N GLN A 62 -31.43 2.15 -21.50
CA GLN A 62 -32.48 3.02 -22.04
C GLN A 62 -33.11 3.90 -20.95
N ASP A 63 -32.96 3.51 -19.68
CA ASP A 63 -33.29 4.38 -18.55
C ASP A 63 -32.14 5.36 -18.31
N ALA A 64 -32.25 6.54 -18.93
CA ALA A 64 -31.26 7.59 -18.83
C ALA A 64 -31.06 8.10 -17.39
N LYS A 65 -32.12 8.10 -16.57
CA LYS A 65 -32.05 8.55 -15.18
C LYS A 65 -31.28 7.53 -14.33
N ALA A 66 -31.62 6.25 -14.45
CA ALA A 66 -30.91 5.18 -13.75
C ALA A 66 -29.44 5.07 -14.20
N THR A 67 -29.18 5.27 -15.50
CA THR A 67 -27.83 5.28 -16.06
C THR A 67 -27.01 6.45 -15.51
N ALA A 68 -27.56 7.67 -15.47
CA ALA A 68 -26.89 8.82 -14.89
C ALA A 68 -26.60 8.64 -13.39
N ALA A 69 -27.55 8.07 -12.64
CA ALA A 69 -27.38 7.75 -11.23
C ALA A 69 -26.26 6.71 -11.00
N TYR A 70 -26.20 5.67 -11.83
CA TYR A 70 -25.14 4.68 -11.78
C TYR A 70 -23.76 5.28 -12.06
N ILE A 71 -23.64 6.13 -13.09
CA ILE A 71 -22.37 6.84 -13.39
C ILE A 71 -21.91 7.69 -12.19
N ALA A 72 -22.83 8.44 -11.58
CA ALA A 72 -22.52 9.25 -10.41
C ALA A 72 -22.09 8.38 -9.21
N ALA A 73 -22.76 7.24 -9.00
CA ALA A 73 -22.40 6.29 -7.94
C ALA A 73 -21.02 5.67 -8.18
N VAL A 74 -20.68 5.32 -9.43
CA VAL A 74 -19.34 4.84 -9.82
C VAL A 74 -18.27 5.88 -9.53
N ASP A 75 -18.46 7.13 -9.98
CA ASP A 75 -17.52 8.22 -9.71
C ASP A 75 -17.31 8.44 -8.20
N ALA A 76 -18.40 8.48 -7.43
CA ALA A 76 -18.33 8.64 -5.98
C ALA A 76 -17.58 7.47 -5.30
N TYR A 77 -17.84 6.23 -5.73
CA TYR A 77 -17.16 5.05 -5.21
C TYR A 77 -15.65 5.09 -5.51
N LEU A 78 -15.26 5.44 -6.73
CA LEU A 78 -13.86 5.54 -7.13
C LEU A 78 -13.13 6.64 -6.34
N LYS A 79 -13.75 7.81 -6.18
CA LYS A 79 -13.19 8.91 -5.37
C LYS A 79 -13.02 8.51 -3.90
N ALA A 80 -14.02 7.86 -3.30
CA ALA A 80 -13.94 7.36 -1.94
C ALA A 80 -12.84 6.30 -1.78
N SER A 81 -12.71 5.41 -2.76
CA SER A 81 -11.67 4.37 -2.81
C SER A 81 -10.28 4.96 -2.84
N GLN A 82 -10.04 5.93 -3.74
CA GLN A 82 -8.75 6.61 -3.82
C GLN A 82 -8.42 7.33 -2.51
N LYS A 83 -9.38 8.06 -1.93
CA LYS A 83 -9.17 8.72 -0.64
C LYS A 83 -8.81 7.75 0.47
N TYR A 84 -9.45 6.59 0.52
CA TYR A 84 -9.14 5.55 1.50
C TYR A 84 -7.71 5.04 1.33
N ILE A 85 -7.28 4.77 0.08
CA ILE A 85 -5.92 4.34 -0.24
C ILE A 85 -4.90 5.41 0.17
N ASP A 86 -5.15 6.66 -0.19
CA ASP A 86 -4.24 7.78 0.12
C ASP A 86 -4.10 7.96 1.64
N SER A 87 -5.22 7.88 2.38
CA SER A 87 -5.22 8.01 3.83
C SER A 87 -4.43 6.87 4.48
N ALA A 88 -4.66 5.62 4.04
CA ALA A 88 -3.91 4.46 4.53
C ALA A 88 -2.41 4.56 4.24
N GLY A 89 -2.04 5.07 3.06
CA GLY A 89 -0.65 5.36 2.73
C GLY A 89 -0.02 6.40 3.65
N ASN A 90 -0.74 7.49 3.92
CA ASN A 90 -0.27 8.56 4.82
C ASN A 90 -0.07 8.03 6.25
N ASP A 91 -1.01 7.23 6.76
CA ASP A 91 -0.91 6.63 8.09
C ASP A 91 0.28 5.66 8.18
N ALA A 92 0.49 4.82 7.16
CA ALA A 92 1.65 3.95 7.08
C ALA A 92 2.97 4.74 7.07
N ASN A 93 3.04 5.84 6.32
CA ASN A 93 4.20 6.71 6.28
C ASN A 93 4.49 7.35 7.65
N ALA A 94 3.44 7.76 8.38
CA ALA A 94 3.59 8.28 9.74
C ALA A 94 4.15 7.20 10.70
N ILE A 95 3.63 5.98 10.64
CA ILE A 95 4.13 4.85 11.44
C ILE A 95 5.60 4.56 11.12
N ILE A 96 5.97 4.56 9.84
CA ILE A 96 7.34 4.37 9.38
C ILE A 96 8.27 5.43 9.96
N LYS A 97 7.83 6.70 9.98
CA LYS A 97 8.59 7.80 10.55
C LYS A 97 8.85 7.60 12.05
N GLU A 98 7.80 7.32 12.82
CA GLU A 98 7.92 7.07 14.27
C GLU A 98 8.82 5.87 14.57
N ARG A 99 8.69 4.78 13.80
CA ARG A 99 9.58 3.62 13.89
C ARG A 99 11.05 4.02 13.67
N ASN A 100 11.35 4.83 12.65
CA ASN A 100 12.71 5.26 12.38
C ASN A 100 13.28 6.11 13.53
N THR A 101 12.48 7.02 14.10
CA THR A 101 12.87 7.79 15.29
C THR A 101 13.13 6.89 16.51
N ALA A 102 12.33 5.84 16.71
CA ALA A 102 12.56 4.88 17.79
C ALA A 102 13.87 4.10 17.60
N ILE A 103 14.20 3.70 16.37
CA ILE A 103 15.48 3.04 16.03
C ILE A 103 16.65 3.98 16.32
N GLU A 104 16.57 5.23 15.88
CA GLU A 104 17.61 6.24 16.14
C GLU A 104 17.83 6.44 17.64
N SER A 105 16.75 6.57 18.41
CA SER A 105 16.81 6.70 19.86
C SER A 105 17.44 5.47 20.53
N ALA A 106 17.08 4.26 20.09
CA ALA A 106 17.64 3.02 20.61
C ALA A 106 19.15 2.93 20.33
N ASN A 107 19.57 3.29 19.11
CA ASN A 107 21.00 3.33 18.74
C ASN A 107 21.77 4.32 19.61
N GLN A 108 21.19 5.50 19.88
CA GLN A 108 21.81 6.49 20.76
C GLN A 108 21.98 5.95 22.20
N VAL A 109 20.96 5.29 22.75
CA VAL A 109 21.05 4.66 24.08
C VAL A 109 22.17 3.62 24.14
N VAL A 110 22.30 2.78 23.11
CA VAL A 110 23.40 1.79 23.02
C VAL A 110 24.76 2.49 22.95
N ALA A 111 24.88 3.53 22.13
CA ALA A 111 26.10 4.31 22.00
C ALA A 111 26.52 4.95 23.33
N ASP A 112 25.58 5.57 24.04
CA ASP A 112 25.82 6.21 25.34
C ASP A 112 26.21 5.18 26.41
N TYR A 113 25.55 4.02 26.43
CA TYR A 113 25.91 2.91 27.31
C TYR A 113 27.34 2.42 27.06
N ASN A 114 27.70 2.16 25.80
CA ASN A 114 29.04 1.70 25.43
C ASN A 114 30.10 2.75 25.78
N ALA A 115 29.81 4.03 25.52
CA ALA A 115 30.69 5.14 25.87
C ALA A 115 30.91 5.26 27.39
N PHE A 116 29.84 5.12 28.18
CA PHE A 116 29.93 5.16 29.65
C PHE A 116 30.84 4.06 30.20
N PHE A 117 30.72 2.84 29.68
CA PHE A 117 31.56 1.72 30.10
C PHE A 117 32.90 1.61 29.35
N LYS A 118 33.20 2.53 28.44
CA LYS A 118 34.38 2.47 27.54
C LYS A 118 34.50 1.13 26.82
N ILE A 119 33.37 0.53 26.48
CA ILE A 119 33.34 -0.71 25.70
C ILE A 119 33.65 -0.30 24.26
N GLU A 120 34.92 -0.35 23.89
CA GLU A 120 35.31 -0.28 22.49
C GLU A 120 34.78 -1.53 21.78
N GLU A 121 34.03 -1.35 20.70
CA GLU A 121 33.72 -2.44 19.79
C GLU A 121 35.05 -3.04 19.30
N LYS A 122 35.44 -4.18 19.86
CA LYS A 122 36.46 -5.03 19.24
C LYS A 122 35.87 -5.52 17.92
N LYS A 123 36.18 -4.78 16.85
CA LYS A 123 35.92 -5.17 15.47
C LYS A 123 36.45 -6.57 15.15
#